data_AF-A0A536Z3C3-F1
#
_entry.id   AF-A0A536Z3C3-F1
#
_cell.length_a   1.000
_cell.length_b   1.000
_cell.length_c   1.000
_cell.angle_alpha   90.00
_cell.angle_beta   90.00
_cell.angle_gamma   90.00
#
_symmetry.space_group_name_H-M   'P 1'
#
loop_
_entity.id
_entity.type
_entity.pdbx_description
1 polymer ?
#
loop_
_entity_poly.entity_id
_entity_poly.type
_entity_poly.pdbx_seq_one_letter_code
_entity_poly.pdbx_strand_id
1 'polypeptide(L)'
;PTTTKFQQGTGRLDEKSPYAPFTYEKTGLETTAYTFATDQFGTQLDPPAHWHQCFPAIDELPATLALRKLAVISIADKVKADANYHLTAADVRAWERTNGMIPAGSVVMVRSDWSKRWPDASRIQPADGRFPGSTIEAIKLLHLERKILLHGHEPLDADSTPTLVVEDWLMNNGYMQAEGVTNLDQVPATGALIAIGFPRLKGGTGGYASFTAICPPDWTHGARPREVAEAPLPYNDKRLVWNETKGLRERTAPCDKPKGKQSFN
;
A
#
# COMPACT_ATOMS: atom_id res chain seq x y z
N PRO A 1 -10.07 1.05 12.53
CA PRO A 1 -10.89 2.08 13.22
C PRO A 1 -12.32 1.57 13.49
N THR A 2 -12.86 1.82 14.67
CA THR A 2 -14.19 1.32 15.12
C THR A 2 -15.36 1.79 14.26
N THR A 3 -15.17 2.82 13.44
CA THR A 3 -16.18 3.40 12.53
C THR A 3 -16.07 2.92 11.08
N THR A 4 -15.05 2.12 10.74
CA THR A 4 -14.94 1.50 9.41
C THR A 4 -15.98 0.38 9.29
N LYS A 5 -16.84 0.45 8.26
CA LYS A 5 -17.94 -0.48 8.06
C LYS A 5 -17.94 -1.00 6.63
N PHE A 6 -18.14 -2.31 6.51
CA PHE A 6 -18.33 -3.00 5.26
C PHE A 6 -19.74 -3.56 5.26
N GLN A 7 -20.54 -3.19 4.27
CA GLN A 7 -21.96 -3.53 4.21
C GLN A 7 -22.35 -3.99 2.82
N GLN A 8 -23.46 -4.72 2.74
CA GLN A 8 -24.10 -5.01 1.47
C GLN A 8 -24.42 -3.70 0.74
N GLY A 9 -23.97 -3.59 -0.51
CA GLY A 9 -24.23 -2.40 -1.32
C GLY A 9 -25.72 -2.29 -1.65
N THR A 10 -26.24 -1.06 -1.56
CA THR A 10 -27.61 -0.75 -1.96
C THR A 10 -27.61 0.15 -3.18
N GLY A 11 -28.65 0.04 -4.00
CA GLY A 11 -28.85 0.86 -5.18
C GLY A 11 -30.33 0.94 -5.55
N ARG A 12 -30.62 1.66 -6.62
CA ARG A 12 -31.96 1.74 -7.24
C ARG A 12 -31.86 1.27 -8.69
N LEU A 13 -32.88 0.56 -9.16
CA LEU A 13 -32.94 0.09 -10.56
C LEU A 13 -33.29 1.24 -11.52
N ASP A 14 -34.04 2.22 -11.03
CA ASP A 14 -34.39 3.47 -11.70
C ASP A 14 -34.61 4.59 -10.67
N GLU A 15 -34.87 5.81 -11.13
CA GLU A 15 -35.05 6.99 -10.25
C GLU A 15 -36.24 6.85 -9.28
N LYS A 16 -37.24 6.01 -9.61
CA LYS A 16 -38.49 5.86 -8.86
C LYS A 16 -38.42 4.73 -7.82
N SER A 17 -37.49 3.79 -7.97
CA SER A 17 -37.33 2.65 -7.08
C SER A 17 -36.76 3.06 -5.71
N PRO A 18 -37.13 2.39 -4.60
CA PRO A 18 -36.45 2.58 -3.32
C PRO A 18 -35.03 2.02 -3.37
N TYR A 19 -34.13 2.54 -2.51
CA TYR A 19 -32.83 1.90 -2.33
C TYR A 19 -33.03 0.50 -1.74
N ALA A 20 -32.44 -0.50 -2.38
CA ALA A 20 -32.47 -1.88 -1.91
C ALA A 20 -31.11 -2.55 -2.13
N PRO A 21 -30.78 -3.60 -1.35
CA PRO A 21 -29.58 -4.39 -1.58
C PRO A 21 -29.57 -4.99 -2.99
N PHE A 22 -28.47 -4.82 -3.71
CA PHE A 22 -28.22 -5.61 -4.92
C PHE A 22 -27.70 -6.97 -4.50
N THR A 23 -28.31 -8.03 -5.03
CA THR A 23 -28.02 -9.44 -4.71
C THR A 23 -28.09 -10.26 -5.98
N TYR A 24 -27.30 -11.32 -6.08
CA TYR A 24 -27.34 -12.19 -7.26
C TYR A 24 -28.76 -12.71 -7.55
N GLU A 25 -29.52 -13.07 -6.51
CA GLU A 25 -30.87 -13.61 -6.63
C GLU A 25 -31.88 -12.61 -7.20
N LYS A 26 -31.77 -11.31 -6.84
CA LYS A 26 -32.76 -10.30 -7.24
C LYS A 26 -32.35 -9.55 -8.51
N THR A 27 -31.08 -9.21 -8.63
CA THR A 27 -30.57 -8.29 -9.67
C THR A 27 -29.59 -8.96 -10.63
N GLY A 28 -29.19 -10.21 -10.38
CA GLY A 28 -28.16 -10.91 -11.16
C GLY A 28 -26.75 -10.35 -10.97
N LEU A 29 -26.59 -9.37 -10.09
CA LEU A 29 -25.34 -8.71 -9.71
C LEU A 29 -25.40 -8.34 -8.23
N GLU A 30 -24.23 -8.20 -7.63
CA GLU A 30 -24.10 -7.88 -6.22
C GLU A 30 -23.06 -6.78 -6.01
N THR A 31 -23.31 -5.86 -5.08
CA THR A 31 -22.41 -4.73 -4.78
C THR A 31 -22.05 -4.68 -3.29
N THR A 32 -21.02 -3.91 -2.95
CA THR A 32 -20.57 -3.69 -1.57
C THR A 32 -20.46 -2.20 -1.32
N ALA A 33 -20.91 -1.75 -0.15
CA ALA A 33 -20.67 -0.41 0.34
C ALA A 33 -19.49 -0.45 1.32
N TYR A 34 -18.52 0.43 1.08
CA TYR A 34 -17.34 0.62 1.92
C TYR A 34 -17.45 1.99 2.59
N THR A 35 -17.44 2.02 3.91
CA THR A 35 -17.34 3.26 4.69
C THR A 35 -16.05 3.23 5.48
N PHE A 36 -15.09 4.07 5.09
CA PHE A 36 -13.83 4.21 5.79
C PHE A 36 -13.91 5.32 6.82
N ALA A 37 -13.28 5.10 7.98
CA ALA A 37 -13.20 6.11 9.03
C ALA A 37 -12.21 7.24 8.70
N THR A 38 -11.19 6.90 7.91
CA THR A 38 -10.06 7.73 7.54
C THR A 38 -9.55 7.26 6.17
N ASP A 39 -8.87 8.13 5.45
CA ASP A 39 -8.09 7.78 4.25
C ASP A 39 -6.70 7.21 4.59
N GLN A 40 -6.34 7.22 5.88
CA GLN A 40 -5.14 6.64 6.48
C GLN A 40 -5.39 5.22 7.02
N PHE A 41 -5.34 4.19 6.17
CA PHE A 41 -5.47 2.79 6.64
C PHE A 41 -4.73 1.79 5.77
N GLY A 42 -4.15 0.77 6.41
CA GLY A 42 -3.39 -0.27 5.73
C GLY A 42 -2.13 0.30 5.06
N THR A 43 -1.78 -0.25 3.89
CA THR A 43 -0.71 0.32 3.06
C THR A 43 -1.20 1.60 2.39
N GLN A 44 -0.46 2.70 2.56
CA GLN A 44 -0.92 4.04 2.17
C GLN A 44 0.16 4.89 1.52
N LEU A 45 -0.29 5.92 0.83
CA LEU A 45 0.50 6.98 0.23
C LEU A 45 0.03 8.31 0.80
N ASP A 46 0.93 9.03 1.45
CA ASP A 46 0.62 10.32 2.05
C ASP A 46 1.06 11.44 1.10
N PRO A 47 0.09 12.20 0.54
CA PRO A 47 0.42 13.40 -0.22
C PRO A 47 0.86 14.51 0.75
N PRO A 48 1.62 15.53 0.30
CA PRO A 48 2.10 16.57 1.23
C PRO A 48 0.98 17.43 1.85
N ALA A 49 -0.21 17.50 1.23
CA ALA A 49 -1.41 18.07 1.85
C ALA A 49 -1.81 17.40 3.17
N HIS A 50 -1.32 16.19 3.46
CA HIS A 50 -1.59 15.47 4.70
C HIS A 50 -1.26 16.31 5.93
N TRP A 51 -0.15 17.07 5.89
CA TRP A 51 0.27 17.95 6.99
C TRP A 51 0.37 19.42 6.59
N HIS A 52 0.34 19.75 5.30
CA HIS A 52 0.46 21.13 4.85
C HIS A 52 -0.50 21.45 3.70
N GLN A 53 -1.65 22.03 4.04
CA GLN A 53 -2.81 22.28 3.16
C GLN A 53 -2.55 23.03 1.84
N CYS A 54 -1.42 23.74 1.69
CA CYS A 54 -1.08 24.43 0.43
C CYS A 54 -0.29 23.57 -0.56
N PHE A 55 0.10 22.35 -0.17
CA PHE A 55 0.72 21.39 -1.08
C PHE A 55 -0.33 20.46 -1.71
N PRO A 56 0.03 19.70 -2.77
CA PRO A 56 -0.91 18.84 -3.47
C PRO A 56 -1.59 17.80 -2.57
N ALA A 57 -2.90 17.63 -2.76
CA ALA A 57 -3.71 16.52 -2.31
C ALA A 57 -3.50 15.26 -3.18
N ILE A 58 -4.09 14.12 -2.78
CA ILE A 58 -3.89 12.83 -3.43
C ILE A 58 -4.32 12.83 -4.91
N ASP A 59 -5.40 13.53 -5.25
CA ASP A 59 -5.89 13.63 -6.63
C ASP A 59 -5.03 14.54 -7.52
N GLU A 60 -4.25 15.43 -6.92
CA GLU A 60 -3.37 16.40 -7.59
C GLU A 60 -1.98 15.83 -7.90
N LEU A 61 -1.61 14.68 -7.31
CA LEU A 61 -0.32 14.03 -7.57
C LEU A 61 -0.17 13.66 -9.06
N PRO A 62 1.00 13.86 -9.71
CA PRO A 62 1.12 13.65 -11.15
C PRO A 62 1.00 12.18 -11.54
N ALA A 63 0.43 11.90 -12.72
CA ALA A 63 0.35 10.53 -13.27
C ALA A 63 1.73 9.88 -13.46
N THR A 64 2.79 10.70 -13.50
CA THR A 64 4.15 10.20 -13.61
C THR A 64 4.49 9.29 -12.44
N LEU A 65 3.89 9.37 -11.25
CA LEU A 65 4.16 8.45 -10.13
C LEU A 65 3.99 6.95 -10.48
N ALA A 66 3.18 6.63 -11.48
CA ALA A 66 2.67 5.27 -11.74
C ALA A 66 3.74 4.17 -11.87
N LEU A 67 4.96 4.49 -12.34
CA LEU A 67 6.04 3.52 -12.51
C LEU A 67 7.42 4.15 -12.28
N ARG A 68 8.23 3.56 -11.40
CA ARG A 68 9.58 4.04 -11.07
C ARG A 68 10.60 2.94 -10.88
N LYS A 69 11.89 3.30 -10.92
CA LYS A 69 12.96 2.45 -10.40
C LYS A 69 12.80 2.31 -8.90
N LEU A 70 13.05 1.11 -8.38
CA LEU A 70 12.98 0.79 -6.97
C LEU A 70 14.38 0.47 -6.42
N ALA A 71 14.72 1.09 -5.30
CA ALA A 71 15.84 0.70 -4.45
C ALA A 71 15.30 0.24 -3.08
N VAL A 72 15.79 -0.89 -2.59
CA VAL A 72 15.42 -1.40 -1.26
C VAL A 72 16.64 -1.37 -0.35
N ILE A 73 16.58 -0.57 0.70
CA ILE A 73 17.63 -0.46 1.72
C ILE A 73 17.19 -1.27 2.94
N SER A 74 17.93 -2.32 3.28
CA SER A 74 17.63 -3.17 4.44
C SER A 74 18.35 -2.72 5.70
N ILE A 75 17.59 -2.47 6.76
CA ILE A 75 18.05 -2.28 8.13
C ILE A 75 17.55 -3.41 9.06
N ALA A 76 16.93 -4.46 8.51
CA ALA A 76 16.27 -5.52 9.28
C ALA A 76 17.18 -6.16 10.36
N ASP A 77 18.45 -6.44 10.05
CA ASP A 77 19.40 -7.01 11.03
C ASP A 77 19.69 -6.07 12.19
N LYS A 78 19.65 -4.75 11.95
CA LYS A 78 19.84 -3.73 12.98
C LYS A 78 18.58 -3.55 13.80
N VAL A 79 17.41 -3.59 13.16
CA VAL A 79 16.10 -3.58 13.83
C VAL A 79 15.92 -4.81 14.73
N LYS A 80 16.50 -5.95 14.34
CA LYS A 80 16.55 -7.16 15.18
C LYS A 80 17.38 -6.93 16.45
N ALA A 81 18.44 -6.12 16.39
CA ALA A 81 19.28 -5.79 17.54
C ALA A 81 18.71 -4.65 18.39
N ASP A 82 18.07 -3.66 17.76
CA ASP A 82 17.36 -2.56 18.39
C ASP A 82 16.07 -2.27 17.62
N ALA A 83 14.93 -2.60 18.23
CA ALA A 83 13.62 -2.40 17.61
C ALA A 83 13.31 -0.93 17.26
N ASN A 84 14.05 0.03 17.82
CA ASN A 84 13.93 1.46 17.55
C ASN A 84 15.02 1.99 16.59
N TYR A 85 15.70 1.10 15.87
CA TYR A 85 16.76 1.52 14.96
C TYR A 85 16.19 2.34 13.79
N HIS A 86 16.74 3.53 13.59
CA HIS A 86 16.38 4.40 12.47
C HIS A 86 17.47 4.36 11.38
N LEU A 87 17.06 4.21 10.13
CA LEU A 87 17.94 4.28 8.96
C LEU A 87 18.76 5.58 9.01
N THR A 88 20.08 5.45 8.95
CA THR A 88 20.98 6.60 9.01
C THR A 88 21.53 6.98 7.64
N ALA A 89 22.04 8.20 7.50
CA ALA A 89 22.76 8.62 6.30
C ALA A 89 24.03 7.78 6.02
N ALA A 90 24.64 7.19 7.06
CA ALA A 90 25.76 6.27 6.91
C ALA A 90 25.33 4.95 6.25
N ASP A 91 24.11 4.49 6.55
CA ASP A 91 23.52 3.27 5.98
C ASP A 91 23.21 3.43 4.51
N VAL A 92 22.61 4.56 4.14
CA VAL A 92 22.38 4.92 2.74
C VAL A 92 23.70 4.87 1.97
N ARG A 93 24.75 5.54 2.47
CA ARG A 93 26.07 5.53 1.83
C ARG A 93 26.71 4.13 1.80
N ALA A 94 26.48 3.30 2.83
CA ALA A 94 26.97 1.93 2.87
C ALA A 94 26.30 1.04 1.83
N TRP A 95 24.98 1.19 1.70
CA TRP A 95 24.20 0.53 0.68
C TRP A 95 24.67 0.95 -0.73
N GLU A 96 24.91 2.25 -0.97
CA GLU A 96 25.37 2.77 -2.26
C GLU A 96 26.76 2.25 -2.67
N ARG A 97 27.66 2.01 -1.70
CA ARG A 97 28.97 1.39 -1.99
C ARG A 97 28.86 0.00 -2.60
N THR A 98 27.79 -0.72 -2.27
CA THR A 98 27.56 -2.10 -2.72
C THR A 98 26.66 -2.17 -3.95
N ASN A 99 25.68 -1.26 -4.04
CA ASN A 99 24.59 -1.34 -5.01
C ASN A 99 24.65 -0.27 -6.10
N GLY A 100 25.62 0.66 -6.01
CA GLY A 100 25.68 1.86 -6.83
C GLY A 100 24.85 3.01 -6.26
N MET A 101 25.07 4.21 -6.80
CA MET A 101 24.35 5.41 -6.36
C MET A 101 22.85 5.32 -6.68
N ILE A 102 22.01 5.75 -5.74
CA ILE A 102 20.55 5.74 -5.93
C ILE A 102 20.19 6.68 -7.09
N PRO A 103 19.49 6.20 -8.14
CA PRO A 103 19.13 7.05 -9.27
C PRO A 103 18.12 8.13 -8.90
N ALA A 104 18.28 9.33 -9.43
CA ALA A 104 17.29 10.40 -9.27
C ALA A 104 15.91 9.99 -9.80
N GLY A 105 14.86 10.43 -9.11
CA GLY A 105 13.47 10.09 -9.38
C GLY A 105 13.06 8.66 -9.04
N SER A 106 13.94 7.84 -8.47
CA SER A 106 13.60 6.50 -7.97
C SER A 106 12.73 6.56 -6.72
N VAL A 107 12.15 5.42 -6.36
CA VAL A 107 11.52 5.19 -5.05
C VAL A 107 12.49 4.40 -4.19
N VAL A 108 12.59 4.76 -2.92
CA VAL A 108 13.41 4.06 -1.94
C VAL A 108 12.50 3.43 -0.88
N MET A 109 12.54 2.12 -0.74
CA MET A 109 11.84 1.41 0.33
C MET A 109 12.83 0.98 1.42
N VAL A 110 12.49 1.25 2.67
CA VAL A 110 13.29 0.90 3.85
C VAL A 110 12.74 -0.39 4.45
N ARG A 111 13.48 -1.48 4.27
CA ARG A 111 13.15 -2.79 4.83
C ARG A 111 13.63 -2.89 6.27
N SER A 112 12.70 -3.13 7.18
CA SER A 112 12.93 -3.34 8.61
C SER A 112 12.42 -4.69 9.12
N ASP A 113 11.74 -5.47 8.27
CA ASP A 113 10.97 -6.66 8.62
C ASP A 113 9.87 -6.37 9.68
N TRP A 114 9.48 -5.09 9.84
CA TRP A 114 8.44 -4.68 10.79
C TRP A 114 7.06 -5.23 10.40
N SER A 115 6.78 -5.34 9.09
CA SER A 115 5.52 -5.85 8.56
C SER A 115 5.22 -7.30 8.97
N LYS A 116 6.23 -8.06 9.42
CA LYS A 116 6.06 -9.43 9.99
C LYS A 116 5.30 -9.46 11.32
N ARG A 117 4.94 -8.29 11.87
CA ARG A 117 4.14 -8.14 13.08
C ARG A 117 2.62 -8.11 12.80
N TRP A 118 2.21 -7.87 11.56
CA TRP A 118 0.80 -8.01 11.17
C TRP A 118 0.31 -9.46 11.39
N PRO A 119 -0.98 -9.66 11.75
CA PRO A 119 -2.03 -8.64 11.93
C PRO A 119 -2.10 -8.06 13.36
N ASP A 120 -1.10 -8.26 14.22
CA ASP A 120 -1.14 -7.81 15.62
C ASP A 120 -0.83 -6.32 15.75
N ALA A 121 -1.89 -5.52 15.90
CA ALA A 121 -1.80 -4.07 16.04
C ALA A 121 -0.90 -3.64 17.22
N SER A 122 -0.90 -4.38 18.34
CA SER A 122 -0.09 -4.06 19.51
C SER A 122 1.41 -4.24 19.28
N ARG A 123 1.77 -5.05 18.27
CA ARG A 123 3.16 -5.24 17.85
C ARG A 123 3.56 -4.24 16.77
N ILE A 124 2.64 -3.81 15.92
CA ILE A 124 2.88 -2.80 14.88
C ILE A 124 3.04 -1.41 15.48
N GLN A 125 2.18 -1.05 16.44
CA GLN A 125 2.25 0.19 17.22
C GLN A 125 2.38 -0.16 18.71
N PRO A 126 3.60 -0.47 19.19
CA PRO A 126 3.86 -0.78 20.59
C PRO A 126 3.49 0.37 21.53
N ALA A 127 3.02 0.04 22.73
CA ALA A 127 2.61 1.03 23.73
C ALA A 127 3.74 1.93 24.25
N ASP A 128 5.00 1.50 24.09
CA ASP A 128 6.18 2.31 24.41
C ASP A 128 6.57 3.29 23.29
N GLY A 129 5.81 3.28 22.17
CA GLY A 129 6.03 4.14 21.01
C GLY A 129 7.28 3.81 20.21
N ARG A 130 7.95 2.67 20.46
CA ARG A 130 9.21 2.32 19.80
C ARG A 130 8.99 1.50 18.53
N PHE A 131 9.50 2.01 17.42
CA PHE A 131 9.48 1.33 16.12
C PHE A 131 10.64 1.83 15.25
N PRO A 132 11.06 1.06 14.23
CA PRO A 132 12.13 1.47 13.34
C PRO A 132 11.67 2.62 12.47
N GLY A 133 12.60 3.38 11.89
CA GLY A 133 12.24 4.58 11.14
C GLY A 133 13.41 5.06 10.31
N SER A 134 13.46 6.36 10.03
CA SER A 134 14.59 7.02 9.38
C SER A 134 15.03 8.24 10.17
N THR A 135 16.33 8.56 10.15
CA THR A 135 16.79 9.84 10.69
C THR A 135 16.54 10.96 9.68
N ILE A 136 16.35 12.19 10.17
CA ILE A 136 16.14 13.35 9.31
C ILE A 136 17.32 13.58 8.34
N GLU A 137 18.55 13.25 8.74
CA GLU A 137 19.74 13.35 7.88
C GLU A 137 19.69 12.34 6.74
N ALA A 138 19.20 11.11 6.99
CA ALA A 138 19.04 10.10 5.95
C ALA A 138 18.01 10.54 4.92
N ILE A 139 16.88 11.07 5.38
CA ILE A 139 15.79 11.55 4.52
C ILE A 139 16.21 12.77 3.71
N LYS A 140 16.90 13.74 4.33
CA LYS A 140 17.47 14.89 3.60
C LYS A 140 18.51 14.46 2.56
N LEU A 141 19.39 13.51 2.88
CA LEU A 141 20.33 12.93 1.91
C LEU A 141 19.59 12.34 0.70
N LEU A 142 18.57 11.52 0.95
CA LEU A 142 17.79 10.88 -0.10
C LEU A 142 17.02 11.90 -0.97
N HIS A 143 16.29 12.84 -0.36
CA HIS A 143 15.45 13.78 -1.10
C HIS A 143 16.23 14.95 -1.71
N LEU A 144 17.20 15.53 -1.01
CA LEU A 144 17.91 16.73 -1.47
C LEU A 144 19.10 16.38 -2.36
N GLU A 145 19.91 15.38 -1.97
CA GLU A 145 21.12 15.04 -2.73
C GLU A 145 20.85 13.98 -3.80
N ARG A 146 20.10 12.91 -3.48
CA ARG A 146 19.77 11.84 -4.46
C ARG A 146 18.54 12.14 -5.29
N LYS A 147 17.72 13.12 -4.89
CA LYS A 147 16.54 13.58 -5.62
C LYS A 147 15.58 12.43 -5.92
N ILE A 148 15.36 11.57 -4.94
CA ILE A 148 14.36 10.49 -5.05
C ILE A 148 12.96 11.09 -5.16
N LEU A 149 12.03 10.31 -5.72
CA LEU A 149 10.63 10.71 -5.83
C LEU A 149 9.94 10.67 -4.47
N LEU A 150 10.04 9.53 -3.79
CA LEU A 150 9.47 9.29 -2.47
C LEU A 150 10.20 8.14 -1.78
N HIS A 151 10.12 8.12 -0.46
CA HIS A 151 10.58 7.03 0.36
C HIS A 151 9.39 6.28 0.97
N GLY A 152 9.56 5.01 1.34
CA GLY A 152 8.55 4.27 2.07
C GLY A 152 9.12 3.28 3.07
N HIS A 153 8.30 2.85 4.01
CA HIS A 153 8.74 2.06 5.17
C HIS A 153 7.59 1.17 5.70
N GLU A 154 7.96 0.10 6.42
CA GLU A 154 7.01 -0.91 6.91
C GLU A 154 6.16 -0.51 8.14
N PRO A 155 6.63 0.37 9.06
CA PRO A 155 5.79 0.98 10.10
C PRO A 155 4.68 1.87 9.54
N LEU A 156 3.82 2.38 10.42
CA LEU A 156 2.71 3.29 10.09
C LEU A 156 3.06 4.77 10.32
N ASP A 157 4.34 5.05 10.54
CA ASP A 157 4.89 6.39 10.75
C ASP A 157 6.39 6.32 10.35
N ALA A 158 6.97 7.43 9.87
CA ALA A 158 8.32 7.45 9.29
C ALA A 158 9.46 7.40 10.32
N ASP A 159 9.17 7.83 11.54
CA ASP A 159 10.08 7.81 12.68
C ASP A 159 9.32 7.80 14.00
N SER A 160 9.98 7.37 15.06
CA SER A 160 9.37 7.25 16.39
C SER A 160 9.66 8.44 17.32
N THR A 161 10.00 9.61 16.78
CA THR A 161 10.21 10.82 17.59
C THR A 161 8.87 11.39 18.07
N PRO A 162 8.84 12.14 19.18
CA PRO A 162 7.58 12.67 19.73
C PRO A 162 6.77 13.57 18.79
N THR A 163 7.40 14.12 17.75
CA THR A 163 6.78 15.05 16.80
C THR A 163 6.82 14.54 15.37
N LEU A 164 7.22 13.29 15.12
CA LEU A 164 7.40 12.70 13.78
C LEU A 164 8.21 13.64 12.86
N VAL A 165 9.42 13.98 13.31
CA VAL A 165 10.27 15.02 12.67
C VAL A 165 10.53 14.77 11.18
N VAL A 166 10.51 13.51 10.74
CA VAL A 166 10.65 13.13 9.34
C VAL A 166 9.39 13.47 8.56
N GLU A 167 8.22 13.07 9.04
CA GLU A 167 6.93 13.37 8.38
C GLU A 167 6.67 14.86 8.32
N ASP A 168 6.88 15.54 9.45
CA ASP A 168 6.79 16.99 9.53
C ASP A 168 7.67 17.63 8.45
N TRP A 169 8.94 17.24 8.37
CA TRP A 169 9.83 17.80 7.36
C TRP A 169 9.39 17.45 5.93
N LEU A 170 9.03 16.20 5.65
CA LEU A 170 8.64 15.77 4.30
C LEU A 170 7.46 16.58 3.78
N MET A 171 6.37 16.59 4.54
CA MET A 171 5.10 17.14 4.08
C MET A 171 5.14 18.68 4.05
N ASN A 172 5.80 19.33 5.01
CA ASN A 172 6.04 20.78 4.98
C ASN A 172 7.05 21.22 3.90
N ASN A 173 7.72 20.28 3.21
CA ASN A 173 8.62 20.57 2.09
C ASN A 173 8.11 19.98 0.76
N GLY A 174 6.84 19.56 0.69
CA GLY A 174 6.20 19.10 -0.55
C GLY A 174 6.62 17.70 -1.00
N TYR A 175 7.19 16.90 -0.10
CA TYR A 175 7.49 15.48 -0.34
C TYR A 175 6.35 14.59 0.15
N MET A 176 6.35 13.35 -0.34
CA MET A 176 5.36 12.32 -0.03
C MET A 176 6.06 11.08 0.55
N GLN A 177 5.29 10.19 1.17
CA GLN A 177 5.80 8.93 1.70
C GLN A 177 4.84 7.77 1.50
N ALA A 178 5.36 6.55 1.61
CA ALA A 178 4.58 5.33 1.64
C ALA A 178 4.72 4.61 2.98
N GLU A 179 3.60 4.25 3.59
CA GLU A 179 3.59 3.60 4.91
C GLU A 179 2.91 2.24 4.87
N GLY A 180 3.19 1.42 5.89
CA GLY A 180 2.58 0.10 6.01
C GLY A 180 2.91 -0.82 4.84
N VAL A 181 4.03 -0.63 4.15
CA VAL A 181 4.44 -1.52 3.06
C VAL A 181 4.86 -2.89 3.60
N THR A 182 4.83 -3.92 2.77
CA THR A 182 5.13 -5.30 3.19
C THR A 182 5.91 -6.06 2.11
N ASN A 183 6.38 -7.26 2.45
CA ASN A 183 7.11 -8.19 1.58
C ASN A 183 8.41 -7.62 0.98
N LEU A 184 9.01 -6.60 1.61
CA LEU A 184 10.29 -6.04 1.14
C LEU A 184 11.44 -7.05 1.25
N ASP A 185 11.30 -8.12 2.04
CA ASP A 185 12.23 -9.25 2.09
C ASP A 185 12.22 -10.13 0.84
N GLN A 186 11.22 -9.96 -0.02
CA GLN A 186 11.07 -10.67 -1.30
C GLN A 186 11.47 -9.82 -2.51
N VAL A 187 11.98 -8.60 -2.31
CA VAL A 187 12.33 -7.66 -3.37
C VAL A 187 13.85 -7.50 -3.44
N PRO A 188 14.47 -7.50 -4.65
CA PRO A 188 15.91 -7.27 -4.76
C PRO A 188 16.28 -5.86 -4.32
N ALA A 189 17.52 -5.68 -3.86
CA ALA A 189 18.02 -4.36 -3.48
C ALA A 189 17.95 -3.36 -4.65
N THR A 190 18.26 -3.81 -5.88
CA THR A 190 18.24 -3.01 -7.10
C THR A 190 17.68 -3.79 -8.29
N GLY A 191 17.44 -3.09 -9.40
CA GLY A 191 17.01 -3.70 -10.67
C GLY A 191 15.50 -3.88 -10.80
N ALA A 192 14.73 -3.75 -9.71
CA ALA A 192 13.28 -3.75 -9.77
C ALA A 192 12.71 -2.39 -10.21
N LEU A 193 11.53 -2.44 -10.81
CA LEU A 193 10.62 -1.29 -10.89
C LEU A 193 9.56 -1.40 -9.79
N ILE A 194 8.87 -0.31 -9.52
CA ILE A 194 7.69 -0.26 -8.66
C ILE A 194 6.54 0.40 -9.41
N ALA A 195 5.42 -0.31 -9.50
CA ALA A 195 4.15 0.24 -9.95
C ALA A 195 3.37 0.74 -8.73
N ILE A 196 2.85 1.97 -8.82
CA ILE A 196 2.16 2.65 -7.73
C ILE A 196 0.73 2.95 -8.17
N GLY A 197 -0.25 2.35 -7.50
CA GLY A 197 -1.67 2.57 -7.74
C GLY A 197 -2.38 3.06 -6.50
N PHE A 198 -3.16 4.13 -6.62
CA PHE A 198 -3.96 4.68 -5.52
C PHE A 198 -5.24 5.34 -6.06
N PRO A 199 -6.34 5.36 -5.29
CA PRO A 199 -7.53 6.12 -5.65
C PRO A 199 -7.22 7.63 -5.65
N ARG A 200 -7.66 8.32 -6.69
CA ARG A 200 -7.57 9.79 -6.80
C ARG A 200 -8.82 10.42 -6.23
N LEU A 201 -9.00 10.32 -4.91
CA LEU A 201 -10.14 10.91 -4.22
C LEU A 201 -9.98 12.43 -4.21
N LYS A 202 -10.98 13.14 -4.75
CA LYS A 202 -10.92 14.58 -4.95
C LYS A 202 -10.69 15.32 -3.63
N GLY A 203 -9.59 16.07 -3.51
CA GLY A 203 -9.20 16.79 -2.30
C GLY A 203 -8.79 15.91 -1.12
N GLY A 204 -8.49 14.63 -1.34
CA GLY A 204 -8.10 13.70 -0.27
C GLY A 204 -6.70 13.98 0.28
N THR A 205 -6.54 13.87 1.59
CA THR A 205 -5.29 14.19 2.32
C THR A 205 -4.46 12.95 2.66
N GLY A 206 -4.90 11.79 2.21
CA GLY A 206 -4.27 10.49 2.35
C GLY A 206 -4.80 9.55 1.28
N GLY A 207 -4.31 8.31 1.26
CA GLY A 207 -4.90 7.32 0.37
C GLY A 207 -4.29 5.94 0.49
N TYR A 208 -5.16 4.95 0.52
CA TYR A 208 -4.80 3.55 0.28
C TYR A 208 -4.00 3.42 -1.00
N ALA A 209 -2.90 2.69 -0.93
CA ALA A 209 -2.02 2.51 -2.06
C ALA A 209 -1.64 1.04 -2.24
N SER A 210 -1.48 0.66 -3.50
CA SER A 210 -0.85 -0.58 -3.91
C SER A 210 0.52 -0.27 -4.48
N PHE A 211 1.53 -0.88 -3.87
CA PHE A 211 2.91 -0.85 -4.32
C PHE A 211 3.28 -2.25 -4.82
N THR A 212 3.49 -2.38 -6.12
CA THR A 212 3.86 -3.66 -6.74
C THR A 212 5.27 -3.59 -7.29
N ALA A 213 6.18 -4.39 -6.74
CA ALA A 213 7.51 -4.54 -7.32
C ALA A 213 7.46 -5.39 -8.59
N ILE A 214 8.09 -4.92 -9.66
CA ILE A 214 8.31 -5.64 -10.91
C ILE A 214 9.79 -6.00 -10.95
N CYS A 215 10.11 -7.22 -10.53
CA CYS A 215 11.47 -7.70 -10.36
C CYS A 215 12.09 -8.17 -11.69
N PRO A 216 13.43 -8.26 -11.77
CA PRO A 216 14.13 -8.90 -12.88
C PRO A 216 13.60 -10.32 -13.17
N PRO A 217 13.64 -10.79 -14.44
CA PRO A 217 13.04 -12.05 -14.84
C PRO A 217 13.68 -13.29 -14.19
N ASP A 218 14.92 -13.18 -13.75
CA ASP A 218 15.69 -14.21 -13.04
C ASP A 218 15.47 -14.18 -11.51
N TRP A 219 14.74 -13.19 -10.99
CA TRP A 219 14.38 -13.14 -9.58
C TRP A 219 13.47 -14.32 -9.19
N THR A 220 13.72 -14.88 -8.02
CA THR A 220 13.12 -16.17 -7.59
C THR A 220 11.84 -16.00 -6.77
N HIS A 221 11.62 -14.83 -6.17
CA HIS A 221 10.41 -14.54 -5.40
C HIS A 221 9.33 -13.90 -6.27
N GLY A 222 8.07 -14.04 -5.84
CA GLY A 222 6.90 -13.45 -6.49
C GLY A 222 6.16 -14.42 -7.39
N ALA A 223 5.33 -13.87 -8.28
CA ALA A 223 4.54 -14.61 -9.26
C ALA A 223 4.94 -14.19 -10.67
N ARG A 224 4.79 -15.11 -11.63
CA ARG A 224 5.10 -14.85 -13.04
C ARG A 224 3.83 -14.69 -13.87
N PRO A 225 3.82 -13.80 -14.87
CA PRO A 225 2.74 -13.78 -15.83
C PRO A 225 2.55 -15.17 -16.44
N ARG A 226 1.30 -15.60 -16.56
CA ARG A 226 0.89 -16.93 -17.07
C ARG A 226 1.25 -18.14 -16.17
N GLU A 227 1.75 -17.94 -14.95
CA GLU A 227 1.89 -19.02 -13.96
C GLU A 227 0.52 -19.56 -13.53
N VAL A 228 -0.46 -18.67 -13.46
CA VAL A 228 -1.89 -18.96 -13.35
C VAL A 228 -2.63 -18.34 -14.53
N ALA A 229 -3.75 -18.95 -14.94
CA ALA A 229 -4.59 -18.40 -16.00
C ALA A 229 -5.13 -17.02 -15.59
N GLU A 230 -4.71 -15.97 -16.30
CA GLU A 230 -5.13 -14.59 -16.05
C GLU A 230 -6.47 -14.26 -16.71
N ALA A 231 -6.76 -14.90 -17.85
CA ALA A 231 -8.03 -14.80 -18.56
C ALA A 231 -8.29 -16.05 -19.44
N PRO A 232 -9.44 -16.74 -19.29
CA PRO A 232 -10.40 -16.59 -18.20
C PRO A 232 -9.77 -17.03 -16.86
N LEU A 233 -10.09 -16.29 -15.79
CA LEU A 233 -9.74 -16.70 -14.43
C LEU A 233 -10.42 -18.03 -14.08
N PRO A 234 -9.84 -18.85 -13.17
CA PRO A 234 -10.40 -20.13 -12.78
C PRO A 234 -11.79 -19.97 -12.13
N TYR A 235 -12.70 -20.86 -12.51
CA TYR A 235 -14.02 -20.96 -11.88
C TYR A 235 -13.91 -21.68 -10.54
N ASN A 236 -14.54 -21.14 -9.49
CA ASN A 236 -14.58 -21.74 -8.17
C ASN A 236 -15.88 -22.53 -7.98
N ASP A 237 -15.81 -23.69 -7.33
CA ASP A 237 -16.97 -24.54 -7.03
C ASP A 237 -17.86 -23.96 -5.92
N LYS A 238 -17.32 -23.03 -5.13
CA LYS A 238 -18.03 -22.31 -4.06
C LYS A 238 -18.20 -20.82 -4.36
N ARG A 239 -19.45 -20.37 -4.28
CA ARG A 239 -19.85 -18.97 -4.48
C ARG A 239 -19.56 -18.13 -3.25
N LEU A 240 -19.31 -16.85 -3.49
CA LEU A 240 -19.20 -15.84 -2.43
C LEU A 240 -20.58 -15.63 -1.80
N VAL A 241 -20.64 -15.65 -0.47
CA VAL A 241 -21.84 -15.38 0.33
C VAL A 241 -21.51 -14.30 1.35
N TRP A 242 -22.37 -13.29 1.46
CA TRP A 242 -22.22 -12.21 2.44
C TRP A 242 -22.34 -12.74 3.88
N ASN A 243 -21.34 -12.43 4.70
CA ASN A 243 -21.34 -12.70 6.13
C ASN A 243 -21.53 -11.38 6.88
N GLU A 244 -22.74 -11.13 7.39
CA GLU A 244 -23.09 -9.89 8.09
C GLU A 244 -22.25 -9.66 9.34
N THR A 245 -21.94 -10.72 10.09
CA THR A 245 -21.13 -10.63 11.31
C THR A 245 -19.69 -10.23 11.02
N LYS A 246 -19.11 -10.75 9.92
CA LYS A 246 -17.73 -10.46 9.54
C LYS A 246 -17.59 -9.23 8.62
N GLY A 247 -18.69 -8.73 8.05
CA GLY A 247 -18.67 -7.62 7.09
C GLY A 247 -17.90 -7.95 5.81
N LEU A 248 -17.87 -9.21 5.38
CA LEU A 248 -17.17 -9.63 4.16
C LEU A 248 -17.85 -10.83 3.51
N ARG A 249 -17.47 -11.17 2.27
CA ARG A 249 -17.94 -12.38 1.60
C ARG A 249 -16.97 -13.54 1.76
N GLU A 250 -17.52 -14.72 2.00
CA GLU A 250 -16.75 -15.97 2.11
C GLU A 250 -17.25 -16.98 1.08
N ARG A 251 -16.38 -17.87 0.61
CA ARG A 251 -16.76 -18.95 -0.32
C ARG A 251 -17.33 -20.14 0.44
N THR A 252 -18.64 -20.14 0.70
CA THR A 252 -19.27 -21.08 1.65
C THR A 252 -20.40 -21.93 1.08
N ALA A 253 -20.95 -21.57 -0.08
CA ALA A 253 -22.07 -22.32 -0.71
C ALA A 253 -21.69 -22.81 -2.12
N PRO A 254 -22.27 -23.91 -2.63
CA PRO A 254 -22.04 -24.35 -4.00
C PRO A 254 -22.41 -23.28 -5.04
N CYS A 255 -21.65 -23.17 -6.11
CA CYS A 255 -22.04 -22.36 -7.26
C CYS A 255 -23.12 -23.05 -8.11
N ASP A 256 -24.02 -22.26 -8.68
CA ASP A 256 -24.88 -22.71 -9.78
C ASP A 256 -24.02 -22.97 -11.03
N LYS A 257 -24.42 -23.91 -11.89
CA LYS A 257 -23.70 -24.20 -13.13
C LYS A 257 -23.47 -22.89 -13.91
N PRO A 258 -22.25 -22.63 -14.42
CA PRO A 258 -21.99 -21.46 -15.23
C PRO A 258 -23.03 -21.35 -16.35
N LYS A 259 -23.54 -20.14 -16.62
CA LYS A 259 -24.30 -19.91 -17.85
C LYS A 259 -23.39 -20.39 -19.00
N GLY A 260 -23.87 -21.36 -19.78
CA GLY A 260 -23.09 -21.96 -20.86
C GLY A 260 -22.53 -20.88 -21.79
N LYS A 261 -21.45 -21.20 -22.54
CA LYS A 261 -20.89 -20.26 -23.52
C LYS A 261 -22.02 -19.72 -24.39
N GLN A 262 -22.27 -18.41 -24.34
CA GLN A 262 -23.12 -17.77 -25.35
C GLN A 262 -22.40 -17.97 -26.68
N SER A 263 -23.01 -18.68 -27.62
CA SER A 263 -22.43 -18.77 -28.97
C SER A 263 -22.50 -17.37 -29.58
N PHE A 264 -21.36 -16.81 -29.92
CA PHE A 264 -21.30 -15.67 -30.82
C PHE A 264 -21.59 -16.20 -32.23
N ASN A 265 -22.89 -16.43 -32.53
CA ASN A 265 -23.37 -16.62 -33.90
C ASN A 265 -23.71 -15.26 -34.49
#